data_AF-A0A1F4N014-F1
#
_entry.id   AF-A0A1F4N014-F1
#
_cell.length_a   1.000
_cell.length_b   1.000
_cell.length_c   1.000
_cell.angle_alpha   90.00
_cell.angle_beta   90.00
_cell.angle_gamma   90.00
#
_symmetry.space_group_name_H-M   'P 1'
#
loop_
_entity.id
_entity.type
_entity.pdbx_description
1 polymer ?
#
loop_
_entity_poly.entity_id
_entity_poly.type
_entity_poly.pdbx_seq_one_letter_code
_entity_poly.pdbx_strand_id
1 'polypeptide(L)'
;MFITIFCCGGNQTSHTTKEDNPEYVGEMIEKTRQVFEGTGTKSDFDQVIAFGRDTRYYPLLRAWLVQEIANTKSQLAGQEKGSAAEARLKEKLVRLERMLRMIDLE
;
A
#
# COMPACT_ATOMS: atom_id res chain seq x y z
N MET A 1 -44.91 21.28 36.45
CA MET A 1 -43.87 20.40 37.01
C MET A 1 -43.08 19.85 35.84
N PHE A 2 -41.98 20.54 35.48
CA PHE A 2 -41.14 20.17 34.33
C PHE A 2 -40.02 19.25 34.80
N ILE A 3 -39.95 18.05 34.23
CA ILE A 3 -38.89 17.08 34.49
C ILE A 3 -37.69 17.49 33.64
N THR A 4 -36.69 18.09 34.28
CA THR A 4 -35.39 18.37 33.67
C THR A 4 -34.60 17.06 33.65
N ILE A 5 -34.50 16.42 32.49
CA ILE A 5 -33.62 15.26 32.33
C ILE A 5 -32.19 15.80 32.19
N PHE A 6 -31.42 15.64 33.27
CA PHE A 6 -29.99 15.86 33.33
C PHE A 6 -29.31 14.66 32.66
N CYS A 7 -29.10 14.71 31.34
CA CYS A 7 -28.24 13.73 30.66
C CYS A 7 -26.78 14.02 31.01
N CYS A 8 -26.34 13.35 32.08
CA CYS A 8 -24.96 13.26 32.49
C CYS A 8 -24.14 12.51 31.42
N GLY A 9 -23.00 13.10 31.05
CA GLY A 9 -21.73 12.39 30.95
C GLY A 9 -21.63 11.26 29.92
N GLY A 10 -21.13 11.62 28.75
CA GLY A 10 -20.60 10.65 27.78
C GLY A 10 -19.81 11.37 26.69
N ASN A 11 -18.82 12.18 27.08
CA ASN A 11 -17.86 12.75 26.13
C ASN A 11 -16.98 11.61 25.62
N GLN A 12 -17.49 10.86 24.65
CA GLN A 12 -16.69 9.93 23.87
C GLN A 12 -15.79 10.79 22.99
N THR A 13 -14.60 11.11 23.51
CA THR A 13 -13.48 11.46 22.64
C THR A 13 -13.22 10.22 21.80
N SER A 14 -13.85 10.17 20.62
CA SER A 14 -13.53 9.21 19.57
C SER A 14 -12.06 9.41 19.23
N HIS A 15 -11.22 8.63 19.90
CA HIS A 15 -9.85 8.42 19.52
C HIS A 15 -9.91 7.54 18.27
N THR A 16 -10.33 8.12 17.14
CA THR A 16 -10.23 7.47 15.84
C THR A 16 -8.75 7.43 15.53
N THR A 17 -8.05 6.42 16.05
CA THR A 17 -6.73 6.09 15.52
C THR A 17 -6.94 5.90 14.02
N LYS A 18 -6.04 6.43 13.19
CA LYS A 18 -6.15 6.48 11.71
C LYS A 18 -6.28 5.09 11.04
N GLU A 19 -6.39 4.06 11.86
CA GLU A 19 -6.06 2.68 11.64
C GLU A 19 -7.27 1.80 11.28
N ASP A 20 -8.49 2.30 11.50
CA ASP A 20 -9.74 1.71 10.99
C ASP A 20 -10.50 2.72 10.10
N ASN A 21 -9.79 3.70 9.53
CA ASN A 21 -10.40 4.65 8.59
C ASN A 21 -10.38 4.08 7.16
N PRO A 22 -11.54 3.75 6.55
CA PRO A 22 -11.59 3.25 5.18
C PRO A 22 -11.06 4.25 4.15
N GLU A 23 -11.14 5.55 4.43
CA GLU A 23 -10.57 6.59 3.57
C GLU A 23 -9.05 6.51 3.53
N TYR A 24 -8.42 6.26 4.68
CA TYR A 24 -6.96 6.10 4.78
C TYR A 24 -6.49 4.87 4.00
N VAL A 25 -7.21 3.75 4.11
CA VAL A 25 -6.90 2.55 3.32
C VAL A 25 -7.02 2.84 1.83
N GLY A 26 -8.09 3.52 1.40
CA GLY A 26 -8.27 3.93 0.00
C GLY A 26 -7.12 4.79 -0.53
N GLU A 27 -6.66 5.77 0.24
CA GLU A 27 -5.50 6.59 -0.09
C GLU A 27 -4.23 5.75 -0.24
N MET A 28 -3.98 4.82 0.68
CA MET A 28 -2.80 3.95 0.63
C MET A 28 -2.82 2.98 -0.55
N ILE A 29 -4.00 2.49 -0.97
CA ILE A 29 -4.14 1.68 -2.19
C ILE A 29 -3.76 2.48 -3.43
N GLU A 30 -4.23 3.72 -3.55
CA GLU A 30 -3.90 4.57 -4.70
C GLU A 30 -2.40 4.92 -4.72
N LYS A 31 -1.80 5.23 -3.57
CA LYS A 31 -0.35 5.43 -3.46
C LYS A 31 0.44 4.18 -3.85
N THR A 32 -0.02 3.01 -3.41
CA THR A 32 0.59 1.73 -3.77
C THR A 32 0.59 1.53 -5.28
N ARG A 33 -0.54 1.80 -5.94
CA ARG A 33 -0.67 1.72 -7.40
C ARG A 33 0.33 2.65 -8.10
N GLN A 34 0.40 3.91 -7.67
CA GLN A 34 1.33 4.90 -8.24
C GLN A 34 2.80 4.48 -8.05
N VAL A 35 3.16 3.95 -6.88
CA VAL A 35 4.51 3.45 -6.61
C VAL A 35 4.85 2.24 -7.50
N PHE A 36 3.90 1.32 -7.71
CA PHE A 36 4.10 0.15 -8.58
C PHE A 36 4.28 0.55 -10.05
N GLU A 37 3.53 1.54 -10.51
CA GLU A 37 3.64 2.14 -11.85
C GLU A 37 4.90 3.01 -12.00
N GLY A 38 5.49 3.45 -10.89
CA GLY A 38 6.66 4.32 -10.89
C GLY A 38 6.35 5.80 -11.06
N THR A 39 5.10 6.18 -10.86
CA THR A 39 4.61 7.57 -10.89
C THR A 39 4.54 8.19 -9.49
N GLY A 40 4.69 7.38 -8.43
CA GLY A 40 4.70 7.83 -7.05
C GLY A 40 5.96 8.60 -6.66
N THR A 41 5.83 9.48 -5.66
CA THR A 41 6.94 10.23 -5.09
C THR A 41 7.76 9.38 -4.11
N LYS A 42 8.94 9.87 -3.71
CA LYS A 42 9.70 9.24 -2.62
C LYS A 42 8.87 9.15 -1.33
N SER A 43 8.07 10.17 -1.02
CA SER A 43 7.20 10.18 0.15
C SER A 43 6.15 9.08 0.07
N ASP A 44 5.55 8.86 -1.10
CA ASP A 44 4.57 7.78 -1.30
C ASP A 44 5.20 6.41 -1.12
N PHE A 45 6.42 6.23 -1.63
CA PHE A 45 7.18 5.00 -1.41
C PHE A 45 7.41 4.72 0.07
N ASP A 46 7.91 5.70 0.83
CA ASP A 46 8.18 5.54 2.25
C ASP A 46 6.89 5.20 3.03
N GLN A 47 5.77 5.84 2.67
CA GLN A 47 4.46 5.57 3.28
C GLN A 47 3.93 4.17 2.93
N VAL A 48 4.09 3.72 1.69
CA VAL A 48 3.68 2.38 1.26
C VAL A 48 4.50 1.30 1.99
N ILE A 49 5.80 1.52 2.20
CA ILE A 49 6.62 0.59 2.98
C ILE A 49 6.18 0.56 4.45
N ALA A 50 5.89 1.71 5.06
CA ALA A 50 5.39 1.77 6.42
C ALA A 50 4.03 1.06 6.57
N PHE A 51 3.10 1.30 5.63
CA PHE A 51 1.81 0.60 5.54
C PHE A 51 1.99 -0.90 5.35
N GLY A 52 2.93 -1.32 4.53
CA GLY A 52 3.27 -2.72 4.29
C GLY A 52 3.88 -3.46 5.48
N ARG A 53 4.47 -2.74 6.44
CA ARG A 53 5.04 -3.31 7.67
C ARG A 53 4.05 -3.32 8.82
N ASP A 54 2.91 -2.67 8.67
CA ASP A 54 1.82 -2.78 9.63
C ASP A 54 1.22 -4.17 9.51
N THR A 55 1.20 -4.93 10.61
CA THR A 55 0.69 -6.31 10.64
C THR A 55 -0.73 -6.45 10.10
N ARG A 56 -1.55 -5.39 10.17
CA ARG A 56 -2.93 -5.38 9.65
C ARG A 56 -2.98 -5.40 8.13
N TYR A 57 -2.07 -4.69 7.49
CA TYR A 57 -2.07 -4.48 6.03
C TYR A 57 -0.95 -5.24 5.31
N TYR A 58 0.02 -5.78 6.05
CA TYR A 58 1.10 -6.61 5.52
C TYR A 58 0.59 -7.73 4.60
N PRO A 59 -0.40 -8.56 4.98
CA PRO A 59 -0.89 -9.63 4.10
C PRO A 59 -1.44 -9.08 2.77
N LEU A 60 -2.10 -7.92 2.81
CA LEU A 60 -2.68 -7.27 1.64
C LEU A 60 -1.60 -6.77 0.68
N LEU A 61 -0.66 -5.96 1.18
CA LEU A 61 0.39 -5.40 0.33
C LEU A 61 1.32 -6.50 -0.19
N ARG A 62 1.63 -7.50 0.64
CA ARG A 62 2.45 -8.65 0.24
C ARG A 62 1.80 -9.45 -0.87
N ALA A 63 0.52 -9.79 -0.76
CA ALA A 63 -0.20 -10.52 -1.79
C ALA A 63 -0.20 -9.74 -3.11
N TRP A 64 -0.42 -8.42 -3.05
CA TRP A 64 -0.39 -7.58 -4.24
C TRP A 64 1.01 -7.49 -4.86
N LEU A 65 2.07 -7.31 -4.07
CA LEU A 65 3.45 -7.33 -4.57
C LEU A 65 3.80 -8.64 -5.28
N VAL A 66 3.43 -9.78 -4.69
CA VAL A 66 3.67 -11.10 -5.29
C VAL A 66 2.95 -11.24 -6.63
N GLN A 67 1.68 -10.82 -6.69
CA GLN A 67 0.92 -10.84 -7.94
C GLN A 67 1.54 -9.92 -9.00
N GLU A 68 1.95 -8.72 -8.62
CA GLU A 68 2.51 -7.73 -9.56
C GLU A 68 3.89 -8.17 -10.08
N ILE A 69 4.70 -8.81 -9.24
CA ILE A 69 5.95 -9.46 -9.63
C ILE A 69 5.68 -10.57 -10.65
N ALA A 70 4.70 -11.43 -10.40
CA ALA A 70 4.33 -12.51 -11.32
C ALA A 70 3.84 -11.96 -12.67
N ASN A 71 2.98 -10.93 -12.64
CA ASN A 71 2.49 -10.24 -13.83
C ASN A 71 3.65 -9.62 -14.65
N THR A 72 4.60 -8.97 -13.96
CA THR A 72 5.75 -8.33 -14.61
C THR A 72 6.68 -9.38 -15.24
N LYS A 73 6.91 -10.52 -14.57
CA LYS A 73 7.67 -11.65 -15.12
C LYS A 73 7.00 -12.24 -16.36
N SER A 74 5.68 -12.39 -16.35
CA SER A 74 4.91 -12.87 -17.51
C SER A 74 5.05 -11.92 -18.70
N GLN A 75 4.89 -10.61 -18.48
CA GLN A 75 5.08 -9.61 -19.53
C GLN A 75 6.50 -9.61 -20.09
N LEU A 76 7.50 -9.77 -19.22
CA LEU A 76 8.91 -9.82 -19.60
C LEU A 76 9.21 -11.03 -20.50
N ALA A 77 8.61 -12.19 -20.22
CA ALA A 77 8.79 -13.40 -21.01
C ALA A 77 8.26 -13.26 -22.46
N GLY A 78 7.29 -12.37 -22.69
CA GLY A 78 6.74 -12.07 -24.01
C GLY A 78 7.45 -10.93 -24.76
N GLN A 79 8.45 -10.26 -24.16
CA GLN A 79 9.16 -9.17 -24.82
C GLN A 79 10.30 -9.67 -25.73
N GLU A 80 10.55 -8.90 -26.78
CA GLU A 80 11.76 -9.05 -27.59
C GLU A 80 13.01 -8.67 -26.78
N LYS A 81 14.06 -9.49 -26.88
CA LYS A 81 15.34 -9.26 -26.22
C LYS A 81 16.02 -8.00 -26.76
N GLY A 82 16.50 -7.14 -25.87
CA GLY A 82 17.12 -5.86 -26.18
C GLY A 82 16.13 -4.71 -26.39
N SER A 83 14.82 -4.97 -26.32
CA SER A 83 13.82 -3.92 -26.49
C SER A 83 13.80 -2.97 -25.29
N ALA A 84 13.42 -1.70 -25.55
CA ALA A 84 13.21 -0.72 -24.47
C ALA A 84 12.12 -1.16 -23.48
N ALA A 85 11.12 -1.91 -23.96
CA ALA A 85 10.08 -2.49 -23.11
C ALA A 85 10.64 -3.55 -22.16
N GLU A 86 11.53 -4.43 -22.63
CA GLU A 86 12.23 -5.40 -21.79
C GLU A 86 13.02 -4.70 -20.67
N ALA A 87 13.77 -3.65 -21.00
CA ALA A 87 14.56 -2.89 -20.03
C ALA A 87 13.68 -2.28 -18.92
N ARG A 88 12.58 -1.60 -19.31
CA ARG A 88 11.62 -1.00 -18.38
C ARG A 88 10.97 -2.03 -17.46
N LEU A 89 10.60 -3.19 -17.99
CA LEU A 89 10.02 -4.28 -17.21
C LEU A 89 11.04 -4.89 -16.23
N LYS A 90 12.31 -5.00 -16.60
CA LYS A 90 13.38 -5.42 -15.68
C LYS A 90 13.57 -4.42 -14.55
N GLU A 91 13.58 -3.12 -14.83
CA GLU A 91 13.67 -2.08 -13.80
C GLU A 91 12.48 -2.13 -12.84
N LYS A 92 11.26 -2.25 -13.38
CA LYS A 92 10.04 -2.43 -12.58
C LYS A 92 10.14 -3.68 -11.70
N LEU A 93 10.60 -4.80 -12.26
CA LEU A 93 10.73 -6.05 -11.52
C LEU A 93 11.71 -5.91 -10.35
N VAL A 94 12.90 -5.36 -10.58
CA VAL A 94 13.90 -5.12 -9.52
C VAL A 94 13.34 -4.22 -8.42
N ARG A 95 12.60 -3.18 -8.78
CA ARG A 95 11.93 -2.30 -7.80
C ARG A 95 10.93 -3.06 -6.95
N LEU A 96 10.03 -3.83 -7.56
CA LEU A 96 9.00 -4.59 -6.83
C LEU A 96 9.61 -5.67 -5.93
N GLU A 97 10.63 -6.40 -6.42
CA GLU A 97 11.35 -7.39 -5.61
C GLU A 97 12.08 -6.74 -4.43
N ARG A 98 12.62 -5.52 -4.60
CA ARG A 98 13.19 -4.75 -3.49
C ARG A 98 12.12 -4.36 -2.48
N MET A 99 10.95 -3.88 -2.93
CA MET A 99 9.81 -3.54 -2.07
C MET A 99 9.38 -4.73 -1.22
N LEU A 100 9.20 -5.90 -1.83
CA LEU A 100 8.84 -7.12 -1.12
C LEU A 100 9.84 -7.45 -0.01
N ARG A 101 11.15 -7.35 -0.30
CA ARG A 101 12.19 -7.55 0.73
C ARG A 101 12.14 -6.53 1.86
N MET A 102 11.74 -5.28 1.60
CA MET A 102 11.67 -4.26 2.65
C MET A 102 10.49 -4.47 3.59
N ILE A 103 9.38 -5.07 3.12
CA ILE A 103 8.20 -5.34 3.95
C ILE A 103 8.29 -6.70 4.66
N ASP A 104 8.96 -7.70 4.08
CA ASP A 104 9.13 -9.04 4.67
C ASP A 104 10.19 -9.08 5.82
N LEU A 105 10.86 -7.97 6.14
CA LEU A 105 11.81 -7.87 7.25
C LEU A 105 11.08 -7.61 8.59
N GLU A 106 10.48 -8.67 9.13
CA GLU A 106 10.32 -8.91 10.57
C GLU A 106 11.13 -10.14 10.99
#